data_AF-F9Y529-F1
#
_entry.id   AF-F9Y529-F1
#
_cell.length_a   1.000
_cell.length_b   1.000
_cell.length_c   1.000
_cell.angle_alpha   90.00
_cell.angle_beta   90.00
_cell.angle_gamma   90.00
#
_symmetry.space_group_name_H-M   'P 1'
#
loop_
_entity.id
_entity.type
_entity.pdbx_description
1 polymer ?
#
loop_
_entity_poly.entity_id
_entity_poly.type
_entity_poly.pdbx_seq_one_letter_code
_entity_poly.pdbx_strand_id
1 'polypeptide(L)'
;MTQDLLLNARDEVATRKRLLQVSLGRLPADRILRVGRLFESGTGTWMNDAEIVISGRRIAFVGPRGSYTGEAAEVIERPDLAAVPGFGEVHKHIESSHLTPEYEAALTIPRGCTWTCEASHEYSNVNGAHNLEFWLTARKAGSPLKIFPLPGSAVPPTAWEYGGGYFGKDEQAAFMADPMVAGLDEVMDWPAVCNADNPSHDRLWGVIEATIAARGVVEGHAAGIKDIMNINAFAAAGLASDHESWTADEAWDKITRGLFLEIRVHSMPDIVKGLLERGLSDWSQVAFATDDRSASDTLRLGGTDHNVRTAIRAGLSPEKAIQCVTINPARHMRLQAHVGMIAPGRYADIVLLSDVADLQIAEVWADGLPASKGTDYIGALPAIDWPAWARTSVHINREITAADFALHHDGDVADVALLRPFHWAPDFIRDQLPVVGGEVQRDTARNITKFAIIDRHTGAARVAKMFWLGTGPATPDTAVGCTVAHDQHNLWIVGSSDAAMAMVANRMRQTQGGWVLASGGEIRAEVHYEIGGLMTHRPAEALHADMEAFYAEANKIDWMYEPTYSPRWWAGFPERLQFATLTCAPWAWALVAPSDAIPQGFVNVQTGETHPVVW
;
A
#
# COMPACT_ATOMS: atom_id res chain seq x y z
N MET A 1 -10.33 -22.22 25.08
CA MET A 1 -11.11 -21.22 24.32
C MET A 1 -10.72 -21.38 22.87
N THR A 2 -11.65 -21.23 21.92
CA THR A 2 -11.28 -21.07 20.50
C THR A 2 -10.32 -19.88 20.41
N GLN A 3 -9.26 -19.98 19.62
CA GLN A 3 -8.34 -18.85 19.49
C GLN A 3 -9.05 -17.69 18.77
N ASP A 4 -9.94 -17.97 17.79
CA ASP A 4 -10.79 -16.98 17.07
C ASP A 4 -10.01 -15.70 16.67
N LEU A 5 -8.76 -15.92 16.26
CA LEU A 5 -7.88 -14.89 15.72
C LEU A 5 -8.05 -14.79 14.21
N LEU A 6 -8.16 -15.94 13.54
CA LEU A 6 -8.40 -16.05 12.11
C LEU A 6 -9.78 -16.63 11.84
N LEU A 7 -10.36 -16.22 10.70
CA LEU A 7 -11.66 -16.72 10.27
C LEU A 7 -11.54 -18.18 9.83
N ASN A 8 -12.28 -19.06 10.51
CA ASN A 8 -12.53 -20.41 10.05
C ASN A 8 -13.92 -20.88 10.50
N ALA A 9 -14.54 -21.76 9.70
CA ALA A 9 -15.94 -22.14 9.91
C ALA A 9 -16.20 -22.77 11.29
N ARG A 10 -15.26 -23.58 11.80
CA ARG A 10 -15.43 -24.27 13.08
C ARG A 10 -15.45 -23.29 14.25
N ASP A 11 -14.47 -22.40 14.32
CA ASP A 11 -14.37 -21.42 15.39
C ASP A 11 -15.50 -20.40 15.29
N GLU A 12 -15.85 -19.94 14.08
CA GLU A 12 -16.95 -19.00 13.87
C GLU A 12 -18.28 -19.58 14.36
N VAL A 13 -18.59 -20.85 14.06
CA VAL A 13 -19.80 -21.51 14.58
C VAL A 13 -19.79 -21.60 16.11
N ALA A 14 -18.63 -21.91 16.71
CA ALA A 14 -18.51 -21.96 18.17
C ALA A 14 -18.70 -20.58 18.81
N THR A 15 -18.09 -19.54 18.25
CA THR A 15 -18.25 -18.14 18.66
C THR A 15 -19.71 -17.71 18.56
N ARG A 16 -20.38 -17.93 17.42
CA ARG A 16 -21.79 -17.55 17.22
C ARG A 16 -22.74 -18.25 18.20
N LYS A 17 -22.51 -19.55 18.49
CA LYS A 17 -23.28 -20.29 19.50
C LYS A 17 -23.14 -19.67 20.90
N ARG A 18 -21.93 -19.26 21.28
CA ARG A 18 -21.70 -18.56 22.56
C ARG A 18 -22.41 -17.21 22.57
N LEU A 19 -22.20 -16.39 21.53
CA LEU A 19 -22.81 -15.06 21.44
C LEU A 19 -24.32 -15.14 21.57
N LEU A 20 -24.98 -16.08 20.88
CA LEU A 20 -26.42 -16.31 21.02
C LEU A 20 -26.85 -16.51 22.49
N GLN A 21 -26.13 -17.33 23.26
CA GLN A 21 -26.50 -17.56 24.66
C GLN A 21 -26.22 -16.34 25.54
N VAL A 22 -25.15 -15.58 25.26
CA VAL A 22 -24.86 -14.32 25.94
C VAL A 22 -25.95 -13.29 25.64
N SER A 23 -26.31 -13.08 24.37
CA SER A 23 -27.36 -12.14 23.96
C SER A 23 -28.71 -12.44 24.63
N LEU A 24 -29.00 -13.73 24.88
CA LEU A 24 -30.22 -14.18 25.58
C LEU A 24 -30.11 -14.12 27.11
N GLY A 25 -29.01 -13.61 27.66
CA GLY A 25 -28.75 -13.52 29.10
C GLY A 25 -28.54 -14.87 29.80
N ARG A 26 -28.27 -15.95 29.05
CA ARG A 26 -28.12 -17.32 29.58
C ARG A 26 -26.68 -17.68 29.95
N LEU A 27 -25.71 -16.98 29.37
CA LEU A 27 -24.31 -17.04 29.74
C LEU A 27 -23.82 -15.62 30.10
N PRO A 28 -22.87 -15.49 31.03
CA PRO A 28 -22.32 -14.18 31.35
C PRO A 28 -21.54 -13.61 30.15
N ALA A 29 -21.72 -12.31 29.93
CA ALA A 29 -20.86 -11.53 29.04
C ALA A 29 -19.52 -11.23 29.71
N ASP A 30 -18.51 -10.89 28.91
CA ASP A 30 -17.22 -10.49 29.44
C ASP A 30 -17.25 -9.03 29.87
N ARG A 31 -17.87 -8.14 29.06
CA ARG A 31 -17.97 -6.70 29.36
C ARG A 31 -19.27 -6.08 28.89
N ILE A 32 -19.68 -5.00 29.53
CA ILE A 32 -20.66 -4.04 29.02
C ILE A 32 -19.98 -2.68 28.94
N LEU A 33 -19.90 -2.10 27.74
CA LEU A 33 -19.44 -0.73 27.51
C LEU A 33 -20.65 0.18 27.31
N ARG A 34 -20.85 1.14 28.22
CA ARG A 34 -21.94 2.12 28.16
C ARG A 34 -21.43 3.47 27.68
N VAL A 35 -22.11 4.05 26.71
CA VAL A 35 -21.69 5.27 26.01
C VAL A 35 -22.83 6.28 25.91
N GLY A 36 -22.50 7.56 25.82
CA GLY A 36 -23.48 8.64 25.72
C GLY A 36 -24.35 8.55 24.47
N ARG A 37 -23.74 8.16 23.36
CA ARG A 37 -24.45 7.82 22.11
C ARG A 37 -23.66 6.83 21.26
N LEU A 38 -24.37 6.09 20.42
CA LEU A 38 -23.84 5.08 19.51
C LEU A 38 -24.30 5.37 18.09
N PHE A 39 -23.37 5.35 17.14
CA PHE A 39 -23.67 5.51 15.71
C PHE A 39 -24.07 4.18 15.08
N GLU A 40 -25.29 4.13 14.56
CA GLU A 40 -25.84 3.00 13.82
C GLU A 40 -25.49 3.15 12.34
N SER A 41 -24.28 2.72 11.95
CA SER A 41 -23.76 2.92 10.58
C SER A 41 -24.64 2.31 9.48
N GLY A 42 -25.51 1.34 9.80
CA GLY A 42 -26.47 0.77 8.86
C GLY A 42 -27.57 1.73 8.41
N THR A 43 -28.02 2.62 9.30
CA THR A 43 -29.11 3.59 9.08
C THR A 43 -28.61 5.03 9.00
N GLY A 44 -27.39 5.30 9.48
CA GLY A 44 -26.84 6.65 9.60
C GLY A 44 -27.44 7.44 10.76
N THR A 45 -27.98 6.76 11.78
CA THR A 45 -28.65 7.38 12.94
C THR A 45 -27.86 7.22 14.24
N TRP A 46 -28.23 7.99 15.26
CA TRP A 46 -27.63 7.92 16.59
C TRP A 46 -28.62 7.36 17.61
N MET A 47 -28.18 6.39 18.41
CA MET A 47 -28.88 5.90 19.60
C MET A 47 -28.26 6.57 20.84
N ASN A 48 -29.06 7.25 21.66
CA ASN A 48 -28.58 7.84 22.91
C ASN A 48 -28.60 6.83 24.06
N ASP A 49 -27.70 7.01 25.03
CA ASP A 49 -27.55 6.19 26.24
C ASP A 49 -27.56 4.69 25.93
N ALA A 50 -26.52 4.25 25.21
CA ALA A 50 -26.43 2.92 24.63
C ALA A 50 -25.49 2.02 25.44
N GLU A 51 -25.74 0.72 25.40
CA GLU A 51 -24.86 -0.30 25.95
C GLU A 51 -24.45 -1.33 24.89
N ILE A 52 -23.16 -1.65 24.87
CA ILE A 52 -22.52 -2.59 23.96
C ILE A 52 -22.02 -3.75 24.81
N VAL A 53 -22.62 -4.93 24.65
CA VAL A 53 -22.27 -6.12 25.40
C VAL A 53 -21.28 -6.94 24.59
N ILE A 54 -20.14 -7.27 25.19
CA ILE A 54 -19.01 -7.92 24.53
C ILE A 54 -18.82 -9.32 25.12
N SER A 55 -18.62 -10.32 24.27
CA SER A 55 -18.08 -11.61 24.69
C SER A 55 -16.96 -12.10 23.78
N GLY A 56 -15.84 -12.48 24.41
CA GLY A 56 -14.57 -12.70 23.74
C GLY A 56 -14.17 -11.45 22.97
N ARG A 57 -13.99 -11.61 21.66
CA ARG A 57 -13.61 -10.54 20.74
C ARG A 57 -14.78 -9.93 19.97
N ARG A 58 -16.00 -10.37 20.26
CA ARG A 58 -17.20 -10.04 19.46
C ARG A 58 -18.25 -9.33 20.29
N ILE A 59 -19.09 -8.56 19.61
CA ILE A 59 -20.28 -7.94 20.19
C ILE A 59 -21.36 -9.02 20.31
N ALA A 60 -21.95 -9.18 21.48
CA ALA A 60 -23.09 -10.08 21.71
C ALA A 60 -24.43 -9.34 21.62
N PHE A 61 -24.51 -8.10 22.12
CA PHE A 61 -25.76 -7.34 22.18
C PHE A 61 -25.48 -5.85 22.08
N VAL A 62 -26.42 -5.10 21.50
CA VAL A 62 -26.43 -3.64 21.45
C VAL A 62 -27.86 -3.18 21.71
N GLY A 63 -28.04 -2.18 22.56
CA GLY A 63 -29.35 -1.58 22.81
C GLY A 63 -29.28 -0.40 23.76
N PRO A 64 -30.44 0.20 24.09
CA PRO A 64 -30.52 1.22 25.13
C PRO A 64 -30.00 0.70 26.47
N ARG A 65 -29.44 1.57 27.29
CA ARG A 65 -28.96 1.24 28.63
C ARG A 65 -30.03 0.51 29.44
N GLY A 66 -29.65 -0.62 30.03
CA GLY A 66 -30.53 -1.44 30.87
C GLY A 66 -31.50 -2.34 30.08
N SER A 67 -31.40 -2.39 28.75
CA SER A 67 -32.19 -3.33 27.94
C SER A 67 -31.60 -4.74 27.91
N TYR A 68 -30.29 -4.89 28.15
CA TYR A 68 -29.65 -6.19 28.38
C TYR A 68 -29.97 -6.71 29.77
N THR A 69 -30.51 -7.92 29.83
CA THR A 69 -30.98 -8.55 31.08
C THR A 69 -30.02 -9.60 31.65
N GLY A 70 -28.92 -9.88 30.94
CA GLY A 70 -27.91 -10.83 31.37
C GLY A 70 -26.88 -10.24 32.32
N GLU A 71 -26.02 -11.10 32.86
CA GLU A 71 -24.88 -10.71 33.68
C GLU A 71 -23.63 -10.43 32.83
N ALA A 72 -22.71 -9.63 33.36
CA ALA A 72 -21.40 -9.38 32.78
C ALA A 72 -20.33 -9.30 33.87
N ALA A 73 -19.11 -9.74 33.56
CA ALA A 73 -17.99 -9.69 34.50
C ALA A 73 -17.54 -8.25 34.79
N GLU A 74 -17.66 -7.34 33.82
CA GLU A 74 -17.22 -5.96 33.92
C GLU A 74 -18.24 -5.00 33.28
N VAL A 75 -18.45 -3.83 33.89
CA VAL A 75 -19.26 -2.75 33.34
C VAL A 75 -18.42 -1.48 33.32
N ILE A 76 -18.36 -0.83 32.15
CA ILE A 76 -17.48 0.29 31.87
C ILE A 76 -18.33 1.45 31.38
N GLU A 77 -18.21 2.59 32.05
CA GLU A 77 -19.01 3.78 31.79
C GLU A 77 -18.16 4.82 31.04
N ARG A 78 -18.72 5.32 29.92
CA ARG A 78 -18.21 6.42 29.09
C ARG A 78 -19.36 7.33 28.63
N PRO A 79 -20.14 7.89 29.58
CA PRO A 79 -21.38 8.62 29.26
C PRO A 79 -21.15 9.88 28.41
N ASP A 80 -19.93 10.43 28.41
CA ASP A 80 -19.58 11.64 27.66
C ASP A 80 -19.03 11.35 26.26
N LEU A 81 -18.86 10.07 25.89
CA LEU A 81 -18.27 9.68 24.61
C LEU A 81 -19.31 9.13 23.63
N ALA A 82 -19.05 9.34 22.35
CA ALA A 82 -19.80 8.77 21.25
C ALA A 82 -19.09 7.53 20.69
N ALA A 83 -19.78 6.41 20.53
CA ALA A 83 -19.23 5.21 19.92
C ALA A 83 -19.54 5.16 18.42
N VAL A 84 -18.50 4.94 17.62
CA VAL A 84 -18.61 4.63 16.18
C VAL A 84 -17.86 3.32 15.89
N PRO A 85 -18.21 2.57 14.84
CA PRO A 85 -17.48 1.34 14.51
C PRO A 85 -15.99 1.63 14.27
N GLY A 86 -15.14 0.66 14.58
CA GLY A 86 -13.75 0.66 14.16
C GLY A 86 -13.61 0.98 12.68
N PHE A 87 -12.75 1.95 12.35
CA PHE A 87 -12.49 2.32 10.97
C PHE A 87 -11.76 1.18 10.28
N GLY A 88 -11.90 1.12 8.95
CA GLY A 88 -11.03 0.32 8.13
C GLY A 88 -10.93 0.82 6.70
N GLU A 89 -9.87 0.36 6.06
CA GLU A 89 -9.48 0.75 4.72
C GLU A 89 -9.70 -0.43 3.76
N VAL A 90 -10.28 -0.11 2.60
CA VAL A 90 -10.54 -1.09 1.55
C VAL A 90 -9.35 -1.30 0.62
N HIS A 91 -8.47 -0.30 0.58
CA HIS A 91 -7.28 -0.31 -0.25
C HIS A 91 -6.16 0.48 0.46
N LYS A 92 -5.05 -0.21 0.69
CA LYS A 92 -3.84 0.28 1.36
C LYS A 92 -2.70 -0.71 1.12
N HIS A 93 -1.47 -0.20 1.04
CA HIS A 93 -0.23 -0.97 1.10
C HIS A 93 0.46 -0.71 2.44
N ILE A 94 0.46 -1.68 3.36
CA ILE A 94 1.19 -1.57 4.64
C ILE A 94 2.69 -1.49 4.37
N GLU A 95 3.18 -2.13 3.32
CA GLU A 95 4.59 -2.07 2.90
C GLU A 95 5.05 -0.62 2.69
N SER A 96 4.16 0.28 2.26
CA SER A 96 4.42 1.71 2.06
C SER A 96 4.50 2.52 3.36
N SER A 97 4.06 1.97 4.50
CA SER A 97 4.41 2.50 5.82
C SER A 97 5.83 2.11 6.24
N HIS A 98 6.40 1.10 5.56
CA HIS A 98 7.67 0.44 5.84
C HIS A 98 7.73 -0.23 7.22
N LEU A 99 6.57 -0.63 7.77
CA LEU A 99 6.47 -1.32 9.05
C LEU A 99 5.92 -2.73 8.89
N THR A 100 6.39 -3.65 9.72
CA THR A 100 5.72 -4.96 9.82
C THR A 100 4.32 -4.85 10.44
N PRO A 101 3.42 -5.82 10.17
CA PRO A 101 2.01 -5.75 10.55
C PRO A 101 1.69 -5.39 12.01
N GLU A 102 2.50 -5.81 12.98
CA GLU A 102 2.35 -5.50 14.40
C GLU A 102 2.72 -4.05 14.74
N TYR A 103 3.72 -3.48 14.07
CA TYR A 103 4.07 -2.07 14.25
C TYR A 103 3.12 -1.16 13.49
N GLU A 104 2.60 -1.61 12.35
CA GLU A 104 1.48 -0.97 11.66
C GLU A 104 0.23 -0.90 12.56
N ALA A 105 -0.09 -1.98 13.27
CA ALA A 105 -1.19 -2.00 14.23
C ALA A 105 -1.00 -0.96 15.34
N ALA A 106 0.22 -0.84 15.88
CA ALA A 106 0.55 0.17 16.89
C ALA A 106 0.44 1.60 16.35
N LEU A 107 0.77 1.82 15.08
CA LEU A 107 0.70 3.14 14.43
C LEU A 107 -0.75 3.57 14.13
N THR A 108 -1.61 2.65 13.72
CA THR A 108 -2.91 2.96 13.10
C THR A 108 -4.12 2.71 13.97
N ILE A 109 -4.07 1.77 14.92
CA ILE A 109 -5.19 1.52 15.85
C ILE A 109 -5.52 2.75 16.70
N PRO A 110 -4.57 3.50 17.27
CA PRO A 110 -4.89 4.73 18.00
C PRO A 110 -5.55 5.81 17.13
N ARG A 111 -5.48 5.65 15.81
CA ARG A 111 -6.07 6.50 14.78
C ARG A 111 -7.38 5.92 14.23
N GLY A 112 -7.94 4.93 14.94
CA GLY A 112 -9.24 4.33 14.70
C GLY A 112 -9.26 3.19 13.67
N CYS A 113 -8.17 2.96 12.93
CA CYS A 113 -8.12 1.86 11.95
C CYS A 113 -7.90 0.52 12.66
N THR A 114 -8.89 -0.35 12.61
CA THR A 114 -8.91 -1.64 13.33
C THR A 114 -8.94 -2.85 12.41
N TRP A 115 -9.16 -2.60 11.11
CA TRP A 115 -9.06 -3.59 10.06
C TRP A 115 -8.66 -2.93 8.75
N THR A 116 -7.97 -3.66 7.88
CA THR A 116 -7.60 -3.18 6.54
C THR A 116 -7.66 -4.33 5.55
N CYS A 117 -8.03 -4.03 4.32
CA CYS A 117 -7.69 -4.89 3.20
C CYS A 117 -6.29 -4.48 2.73
N GLU A 118 -5.37 -5.45 2.72
CA GLU A 118 -3.97 -5.23 2.39
C GLU A 118 -3.75 -5.58 0.92
N ALA A 119 -3.50 -4.55 0.12
CA ALA A 119 -3.16 -4.63 -1.29
C ALA A 119 -1.69 -5.11 -1.44
N SER A 120 -1.50 -6.40 -1.18
CA SER A 120 -0.19 -6.99 -0.86
C SER A 120 0.77 -7.18 -2.05
N HIS A 121 0.61 -6.45 -3.15
CA HIS A 121 1.40 -6.70 -4.36
C HIS A 121 2.90 -6.44 -4.15
N GLU A 122 3.28 -5.61 -3.19
CA GLU A 122 4.68 -5.29 -2.91
C GLU A 122 5.43 -6.50 -2.34
N TYR A 123 4.95 -7.03 -1.20
CA TYR A 123 5.55 -8.23 -0.61
C TYR A 123 5.34 -9.46 -1.50
N SER A 124 4.24 -9.52 -2.27
CA SER A 124 4.01 -10.59 -3.24
C SER A 124 5.10 -10.64 -4.32
N ASN A 125 5.60 -9.49 -4.78
CA ASN A 125 6.70 -9.42 -5.74
C ASN A 125 8.06 -9.78 -5.14
N VAL A 126 8.22 -9.72 -3.82
CA VAL A 126 9.46 -10.12 -3.12
C VAL A 126 9.45 -11.59 -2.71
N ASN A 127 8.35 -12.09 -2.14
CA ASN A 127 8.24 -13.46 -1.66
C ASN A 127 6.78 -13.96 -1.76
N GLY A 128 6.31 -14.16 -2.99
CA GLY A 128 4.93 -14.55 -3.26
C GLY A 128 4.51 -15.85 -2.59
N ALA A 129 5.41 -16.83 -2.47
CA ALA A 129 5.13 -18.13 -1.87
C ALA A 129 4.76 -18.06 -0.38
N HIS A 130 5.26 -17.05 0.34
CA HIS A 130 5.01 -16.85 1.78
C HIS A 130 4.10 -15.65 2.06
N ASN A 131 3.47 -15.04 1.05
CA ASN A 131 2.69 -13.80 1.20
C ASN A 131 1.58 -13.92 2.27
N LEU A 132 0.71 -14.94 2.16
CA LEU A 132 -0.37 -15.13 3.12
C LEU A 132 0.15 -15.50 4.52
N GLU A 133 1.24 -16.26 4.60
CA GLU A 133 1.87 -16.59 5.89
C GLU A 133 2.36 -15.32 6.59
N PHE A 134 3.02 -14.43 5.85
CA PHE A 134 3.53 -13.15 6.34
C PHE A 134 2.43 -12.28 6.96
N TRP A 135 1.39 -11.95 6.20
CA TRP A 135 0.32 -11.04 6.65
C TRP A 135 -0.49 -11.58 7.84
N LEU A 136 -0.63 -12.89 7.94
CA LEU A 136 -1.38 -13.51 9.04
C LEU A 136 -0.52 -13.77 10.29
N THR A 137 0.80 -13.62 10.22
CA THR A 137 1.72 -13.96 11.32
C THR A 137 1.45 -13.10 12.56
N ALA A 138 1.36 -11.77 12.41
CA ALA A 138 1.09 -10.88 13.53
C ALA A 138 -0.28 -11.15 14.18
N ARG A 139 -1.29 -11.45 13.37
CA ARG A 139 -2.62 -11.81 13.88
C ARG A 139 -2.58 -13.11 14.68
N LYS A 140 -1.88 -14.14 14.20
CA LYS A 140 -1.66 -15.41 14.93
C LYS A 140 -0.88 -15.19 16.23
N ALA A 141 0.02 -14.20 16.25
CA ALA A 141 0.79 -13.81 17.44
C ALA A 141 -0.01 -12.94 18.43
N GLY A 142 -1.24 -12.50 18.08
CA GLY A 142 -2.15 -11.78 18.97
C GLY A 142 -2.35 -10.31 18.65
N SER A 143 -1.82 -9.80 17.53
CA SER A 143 -2.11 -8.43 17.07
C SER A 143 -3.63 -8.23 16.89
N PRO A 144 -4.20 -7.13 17.41
CA PRO A 144 -5.64 -6.86 17.31
C PRO A 144 -6.09 -6.29 15.95
N LEU A 145 -5.17 -5.85 15.10
CA LEU A 145 -5.45 -5.40 13.73
C LEU A 145 -5.85 -6.59 12.85
N LYS A 146 -6.99 -6.49 12.15
CA LYS A 146 -7.41 -7.49 11.18
C LYS A 146 -6.90 -7.09 9.81
N ILE A 147 -5.97 -7.87 9.29
CA ILE A 147 -5.51 -7.73 7.91
C ILE A 147 -6.26 -8.76 7.08
N PHE A 148 -6.97 -8.30 6.07
CA PHE A 148 -7.62 -9.12 5.05
C PHE A 148 -6.79 -9.03 3.76
N PRO A 149 -5.88 -9.96 3.49
CA PRO A 149 -4.98 -9.84 2.36
C PRO A 149 -5.74 -9.90 1.03
N LEU A 150 -5.31 -9.08 0.09
CA LEU A 150 -5.63 -9.14 -1.33
C LEU A 150 -4.31 -9.51 -2.05
N PRO A 151 -4.11 -10.77 -2.46
CA PRO A 151 -2.94 -11.13 -3.24
C PRO A 151 -2.85 -10.31 -4.52
N GLY A 152 -1.65 -9.87 -4.88
CA GLY A 152 -1.39 -8.92 -5.96
C GLY A 152 -1.77 -9.43 -7.36
N SER A 153 -2.47 -8.64 -8.17
CA SER A 153 -2.61 -8.93 -9.61
C SER A 153 -1.30 -8.69 -10.38
N ALA A 154 -0.50 -7.76 -9.86
CA ALA A 154 0.73 -7.22 -10.41
C ALA A 154 1.97 -8.03 -10.02
N VAL A 155 1.87 -9.36 -10.08
CA VAL A 155 2.93 -10.28 -9.65
C VAL A 155 3.22 -11.30 -10.76
N PRO A 156 4.05 -10.95 -11.76
CA PRO A 156 4.68 -9.63 -11.99
C PRO A 156 3.69 -8.57 -12.56
N PRO A 157 4.02 -7.27 -12.52
CA PRO A 157 3.14 -6.17 -12.94
C PRO A 157 2.89 -6.17 -14.43
N THR A 158 3.85 -6.62 -15.23
CA THR A 158 3.72 -6.80 -16.68
C THR A 158 4.42 -8.08 -17.14
N ALA A 159 4.21 -8.46 -18.40
CA ALA A 159 4.88 -9.60 -19.04
C ALA A 159 6.41 -9.45 -19.18
N TRP A 160 6.91 -8.23 -18.94
CA TRP A 160 8.28 -7.82 -19.25
C TRP A 160 9.19 -7.85 -18.03
N GLU A 161 8.63 -8.19 -16.87
CA GLU A 161 9.30 -8.17 -15.59
C GLU A 161 9.20 -9.52 -14.88
N TYR A 162 10.21 -9.80 -14.05
CA TYR A 162 10.34 -11.04 -13.30
C TYR A 162 11.02 -10.73 -11.95
N GLY A 163 10.57 -11.40 -10.89
CA GLY A 163 11.01 -11.12 -9.52
C GLY A 163 10.84 -12.31 -8.59
N GLY A 164 10.62 -12.02 -7.31
CA GLY A 164 10.51 -13.01 -6.24
C GLY A 164 9.13 -13.69 -6.11
N GLY A 165 8.17 -13.33 -6.96
CA GLY A 165 6.82 -13.90 -6.98
C GLY A 165 6.27 -14.13 -8.39
N TYR A 166 5.26 -15.00 -8.47
CA TYR A 166 4.45 -15.21 -9.66
C TYR A 166 3.06 -15.70 -9.24
N PHE A 167 2.01 -15.01 -9.65
CA PHE A 167 0.63 -15.45 -9.40
C PHE A 167 -0.12 -15.64 -10.72
N GLY A 168 -0.53 -16.89 -10.97
CA GLY A 168 -1.54 -17.26 -11.95
C GLY A 168 -2.81 -17.78 -11.28
N LYS A 169 -3.65 -18.43 -12.08
CA LYS A 169 -4.95 -18.96 -11.64
C LYS A 169 -4.83 -19.88 -10.42
N ASP A 170 -3.86 -20.79 -10.42
CA ASP A 170 -3.74 -21.83 -9.39
C ASP A 170 -3.26 -21.23 -8.05
N GLU A 171 -2.29 -20.31 -8.09
CA GLU A 171 -1.85 -19.58 -6.90
C GLU A 171 -3.00 -18.76 -6.30
N GLN A 172 -3.73 -18.01 -7.15
CA GLN A 172 -4.87 -17.22 -6.67
C GLN A 172 -5.99 -18.09 -6.11
N ALA A 173 -6.31 -19.21 -6.75
CA ALA A 173 -7.30 -20.16 -6.22
C ALA A 173 -6.89 -20.74 -4.86
N ALA A 174 -5.59 -20.98 -4.64
CA ALA A 174 -5.07 -21.43 -3.36
C ALA A 174 -5.20 -20.36 -2.26
N PHE A 175 -4.94 -19.09 -2.57
CA PHE A 175 -5.14 -17.99 -1.61
C PHE A 175 -6.61 -17.82 -1.24
N MET A 176 -7.51 -17.80 -2.23
CA MET A 176 -8.94 -17.63 -2.01
C MET A 176 -9.59 -18.76 -1.18
N ALA A 177 -8.88 -19.86 -0.93
CA ALA A 177 -9.33 -20.92 -0.03
C ALA A 177 -9.25 -20.53 1.47
N ASP A 178 -8.44 -19.54 1.83
CA ASP A 178 -8.37 -19.00 3.19
C ASP A 178 -9.46 -17.93 3.39
N PRO A 179 -10.36 -18.05 4.38
CA PRO A 179 -11.42 -17.08 4.62
C PRO A 179 -10.95 -15.67 5.01
N MET A 180 -9.66 -15.48 5.29
CA MET A 180 -9.08 -14.16 5.50
C MET A 180 -8.80 -13.40 4.20
N VAL A 181 -8.74 -14.07 3.06
CA VAL A 181 -8.51 -13.44 1.76
C VAL A 181 -9.83 -12.89 1.22
N ALA A 182 -9.90 -11.57 1.06
CA ALA A 182 -11.15 -10.88 0.71
C ALA A 182 -11.37 -10.75 -0.82
N GLY A 183 -10.30 -10.84 -1.61
CA GLY A 183 -10.37 -10.62 -3.04
C GLY A 183 -9.01 -10.63 -3.73
N LEU A 184 -9.00 -10.10 -4.95
CA LEU A 184 -7.83 -9.80 -5.75
C LEU A 184 -7.51 -8.32 -5.61
N ASP A 185 -6.22 -8.02 -5.42
CA ASP A 185 -5.72 -6.66 -5.38
C ASP A 185 -5.95 -5.92 -6.71
N GLU A 186 -5.69 -4.62 -6.71
CA GLU A 186 -5.86 -3.73 -7.84
C GLU A 186 -5.32 -4.30 -9.16
N VAL A 187 -6.20 -4.43 -10.15
CA VAL A 187 -5.80 -4.85 -11.50
C VAL A 187 -5.28 -3.65 -12.27
N MET A 188 -3.95 -3.57 -12.39
CA MET A 188 -3.23 -2.41 -12.98
C MET A 188 -2.74 -2.59 -14.42
N ASP A 189 -2.53 -3.83 -14.89
CA ASP A 189 -2.09 -4.09 -16.27
C ASP A 189 -3.28 -4.04 -17.24
N TRP A 190 -3.89 -2.86 -17.37
CA TRP A 190 -4.98 -2.61 -18.31
C TRP A 190 -4.66 -3.03 -19.75
N PRO A 191 -3.44 -2.82 -20.29
CA PRO A 191 -3.05 -3.37 -21.59
C PRO A 191 -3.21 -4.88 -21.67
N ALA A 192 -2.81 -5.65 -20.65
CA ALA A 192 -3.02 -7.10 -20.64
C ALA A 192 -4.50 -7.48 -20.51
N VAL A 193 -5.32 -6.73 -19.78
CA VAL A 193 -6.77 -7.00 -19.70
C VAL A 193 -7.44 -6.85 -21.07
N CYS A 194 -7.16 -5.76 -21.79
CA CYS A 194 -7.88 -5.40 -23.01
C CYS A 194 -7.27 -5.92 -24.31
N ASN A 195 -6.04 -6.46 -24.29
CA ASN A 195 -5.37 -7.02 -25.47
C ASN A 195 -5.06 -8.52 -25.29
N ALA A 196 -5.74 -9.37 -26.06
CA ALA A 196 -5.55 -10.82 -26.05
C ALA A 196 -4.16 -11.28 -26.53
N ASP A 197 -3.45 -10.45 -27.29
CA ASP A 197 -2.10 -10.76 -27.77
C ASP A 197 -1.01 -10.42 -26.73
N ASN A 198 -1.36 -9.76 -25.61
CA ASN A 198 -0.41 -9.46 -24.54
C ASN A 198 -0.01 -10.77 -23.83
N PRO A 199 1.29 -11.04 -23.59
CA PRO A 199 1.71 -12.30 -22.97
C PRO A 199 1.18 -12.54 -21.54
N SER A 200 0.78 -11.49 -20.82
CA SER A 200 0.16 -11.58 -19.49
C SER A 200 -1.36 -11.79 -19.52
N HIS A 201 -2.01 -11.75 -20.70
CA HIS A 201 -3.48 -11.76 -20.82
C HIS A 201 -4.12 -12.97 -20.11
N ASP A 202 -3.72 -14.19 -20.49
CA ASP A 202 -4.29 -15.42 -19.92
C ASP A 202 -3.98 -15.58 -18.44
N ARG A 203 -2.79 -15.14 -17.98
CA ARG A 203 -2.42 -15.15 -16.56
C ARG A 203 -3.36 -14.24 -15.77
N LEU A 204 -3.54 -13.01 -16.24
CA LEU A 204 -4.33 -11.99 -15.54
C LEU A 204 -5.82 -12.37 -15.51
N TRP A 205 -6.36 -12.85 -16.63
CA TRP A 205 -7.72 -13.40 -16.65
C TRP A 205 -7.84 -14.67 -15.79
N GLY A 206 -6.78 -15.46 -15.64
CA GLY A 206 -6.73 -16.60 -14.73
C GLY A 206 -6.87 -16.21 -13.25
N VAL A 207 -6.18 -15.17 -12.79
CA VAL A 207 -6.32 -14.67 -11.40
C VAL A 207 -7.70 -14.03 -11.17
N ILE A 208 -8.25 -13.33 -12.18
CA ILE A 208 -9.62 -12.80 -12.16
C ILE A 208 -10.64 -13.96 -12.05
N GLU A 209 -10.49 -15.01 -12.87
CA GLU A 209 -11.37 -16.18 -12.87
C GLU A 209 -11.40 -16.87 -11.49
N ALA A 210 -10.22 -17.14 -10.91
CA ALA A 210 -10.09 -17.77 -9.60
C ALA A 210 -10.81 -16.96 -8.50
N THR A 211 -10.71 -15.63 -8.56
CA THR A 211 -11.31 -14.72 -7.59
C THR A 211 -12.83 -14.67 -7.72
N ILE A 212 -13.34 -14.58 -8.95
CA ILE A 212 -14.79 -14.63 -9.24
C ILE A 212 -15.37 -15.98 -8.80
N ALA A 213 -14.68 -17.10 -9.07
CA ALA A 213 -15.12 -18.43 -8.67
C ALA A 213 -15.31 -18.55 -7.15
N ALA A 214 -14.45 -17.88 -6.37
CA ALA A 214 -14.54 -17.80 -4.91
C ALA A 214 -15.50 -16.72 -4.39
N ARG A 215 -16.16 -15.96 -5.28
CA ARG A 215 -17.01 -14.80 -4.96
C ARG A 215 -16.26 -13.68 -4.22
N GLY A 216 -14.95 -13.59 -4.44
CA GLY A 216 -14.13 -12.46 -4.00
C GLY A 216 -14.46 -11.19 -4.78
N VAL A 217 -13.92 -10.07 -4.31
CA VAL A 217 -13.93 -8.81 -5.06
C VAL A 217 -12.69 -8.75 -5.94
N VAL A 218 -12.82 -8.20 -7.15
CA VAL A 218 -11.69 -7.91 -8.03
C VAL A 218 -11.52 -6.40 -8.04
N GLU A 219 -10.53 -5.88 -7.31
CA GLU A 219 -10.25 -4.45 -7.24
C GLU A 219 -9.61 -3.96 -8.55
N GLY A 220 -9.72 -2.66 -8.82
CA GLY A 220 -9.23 -2.06 -10.05
C GLY A 220 -8.28 -0.89 -9.83
N HIS A 221 -7.39 -0.68 -10.82
CA HIS A 221 -6.55 0.52 -10.93
C HIS A 221 -6.78 1.19 -12.30
N ALA A 222 -7.57 2.26 -12.33
CA ALA A 222 -7.97 2.93 -13.57
C ALA A 222 -7.15 4.21 -13.86
N ALA A 223 -5.84 4.20 -13.56
CA ALA A 223 -4.95 5.33 -13.82
C ALA A 223 -4.95 5.71 -15.30
N GLY A 224 -5.17 7.00 -15.57
CA GLY A 224 -5.22 7.54 -16.93
C GLY A 224 -6.50 7.20 -17.72
N ILE A 225 -7.38 6.32 -17.21
CA ILE A 225 -8.68 6.00 -17.82
C ILE A 225 -9.69 7.08 -17.44
N LYS A 226 -10.02 7.93 -18.41
CA LYS A 226 -10.89 9.11 -18.23
C LYS A 226 -12.06 9.15 -19.18
N ASP A 227 -11.92 8.56 -20.36
CA ASP A 227 -12.99 8.56 -21.34
C ASP A 227 -14.06 7.51 -21.00
N ILE A 228 -15.30 7.81 -21.38
CA ILE A 228 -16.46 6.99 -21.06
C ILE A 228 -16.35 5.58 -21.65
N MET A 229 -15.71 5.40 -22.80
CA MET A 229 -15.64 4.08 -23.44
C MET A 229 -14.76 3.15 -22.61
N ASN A 230 -13.56 3.59 -22.22
CA ASN A 230 -12.67 2.79 -21.38
C ASN A 230 -13.23 2.60 -19.97
N ILE A 231 -13.90 3.60 -19.37
CA ILE A 231 -14.59 3.41 -18.07
C ILE A 231 -15.65 2.30 -18.15
N ASN A 232 -16.44 2.26 -19.23
CA ASN A 232 -17.41 1.18 -19.43
C ASN A 232 -16.73 -0.18 -19.63
N ALA A 233 -15.66 -0.23 -20.42
CA ALA A 233 -14.91 -1.47 -20.65
C ALA A 233 -14.30 -2.01 -19.34
N PHE A 234 -13.74 -1.12 -18.51
CA PHE A 234 -13.15 -1.44 -17.22
C PHE A 234 -14.18 -2.05 -16.26
N ALA A 235 -15.34 -1.39 -16.10
CA ALA A 235 -16.44 -1.92 -15.30
C ALA A 235 -17.00 -3.24 -15.87
N ALA A 236 -17.13 -3.34 -17.20
CA ALA A 236 -17.63 -4.55 -17.87
C ALA A 236 -16.69 -5.75 -17.75
N ALA A 237 -15.39 -5.52 -17.58
CA ALA A 237 -14.41 -6.57 -17.30
C ALA A 237 -14.56 -7.18 -15.89
N GLY A 238 -15.37 -6.57 -15.03
CA GLY A 238 -15.62 -7.03 -13.67
C GLY A 238 -14.68 -6.43 -12.62
N LEU A 239 -13.88 -5.44 -13.00
CA LEU A 239 -13.08 -4.64 -12.07
C LEU A 239 -14.06 -3.75 -11.28
N ALA A 240 -14.11 -3.95 -9.97
CA ALA A 240 -15.23 -3.51 -9.13
C ALA A 240 -15.03 -2.11 -8.54
N SER A 241 -13.79 -1.63 -8.47
CA SER A 241 -13.44 -0.37 -7.82
C SER A 241 -12.35 0.41 -8.54
N ASP A 242 -12.09 1.63 -8.08
CA ASP A 242 -10.96 2.45 -8.49
C ASP A 242 -10.61 3.55 -7.47
N HIS A 243 -9.32 3.75 -7.24
CA HIS A 243 -8.75 4.83 -6.42
C HIS A 243 -7.98 5.92 -7.22
N GLU A 244 -7.89 5.77 -8.55
CA GLU A 244 -7.10 6.65 -9.42
C GLU A 244 -7.86 7.85 -9.99
N SER A 245 -9.00 8.22 -9.39
CA SER A 245 -9.73 9.44 -9.73
C SER A 245 -9.02 10.70 -9.21
N TRP A 246 -8.82 11.69 -10.11
CA TRP A 246 -8.20 12.98 -9.76
C TRP A 246 -9.18 14.14 -9.73
N THR A 247 -10.34 14.01 -10.38
CA THR A 247 -11.34 15.07 -10.49
C THR A 247 -12.73 14.57 -10.13
N ALA A 248 -13.61 15.49 -9.74
CA ALA A 248 -15.01 15.18 -9.49
C ALA A 248 -15.74 14.66 -10.75
N ASP A 249 -15.28 15.06 -11.94
CA ASP A 249 -15.82 14.61 -13.22
C ASP A 249 -15.55 13.12 -13.44
N GLU A 250 -14.28 12.73 -13.31
CA GLU A 250 -13.84 11.33 -13.38
C GLU A 250 -14.54 10.47 -12.33
N ALA A 251 -14.56 10.94 -11.07
CA ALA A 251 -15.21 10.25 -9.96
C ALA A 251 -16.71 10.00 -10.22
N TRP A 252 -17.41 11.01 -10.74
CA TRP A 252 -18.83 10.90 -11.08
C TRP A 252 -19.08 9.96 -12.26
N ASP A 253 -18.23 10.01 -13.29
CA ASP A 253 -18.36 9.08 -14.40
C ASP A 253 -18.13 7.65 -13.91
N LYS A 254 -17.08 7.37 -13.13
CA LYS A 254 -16.82 6.03 -12.60
C LYS A 254 -17.96 5.50 -11.70
N ILE A 255 -18.41 6.29 -10.72
CA ILE A 255 -19.49 5.85 -9.81
C ILE A 255 -20.81 5.57 -10.55
N THR A 256 -21.13 6.36 -11.59
CA THR A 256 -22.37 6.18 -12.37
C THR A 256 -22.31 5.03 -13.37
N ARG A 257 -21.14 4.41 -13.59
CA ARG A 257 -20.98 3.14 -14.32
C ARG A 257 -20.85 1.94 -13.40
N GLY A 258 -21.08 2.13 -12.10
CA GLY A 258 -21.15 1.04 -11.12
C GLY A 258 -19.81 0.67 -10.48
N LEU A 259 -18.77 1.48 -10.66
CA LEU A 259 -17.52 1.33 -9.92
C LEU A 259 -17.68 1.85 -8.50
N PHE A 260 -17.15 1.10 -7.53
CA PHE A 260 -16.98 1.56 -6.16
C PHE A 260 -15.80 2.54 -6.11
N LEU A 261 -16.02 3.74 -5.59
CA LEU A 261 -15.02 4.79 -5.60
C LEU A 261 -14.21 4.80 -4.31
N GLU A 262 -12.89 4.74 -4.44
CA GLU A 262 -11.94 4.78 -3.34
C GLU A 262 -11.19 6.12 -3.33
N ILE A 263 -11.74 7.11 -2.62
CA ILE A 263 -11.20 8.47 -2.71
C ILE A 263 -9.91 8.56 -1.88
N ARG A 264 -8.79 8.81 -2.56
CA ARG A 264 -7.50 9.11 -1.92
C ARG A 264 -7.46 10.51 -1.35
N VAL A 265 -6.75 10.66 -0.23
CA VAL A 265 -6.76 11.91 0.56
C VAL A 265 -6.35 13.17 -0.22
N HIS A 266 -5.43 13.03 -1.19
CA HIS A 266 -4.86 14.18 -1.91
C HIS A 266 -5.85 14.82 -2.90
N SER A 267 -6.74 14.03 -3.51
CA SER A 267 -7.81 14.49 -4.40
C SER A 267 -9.15 14.66 -3.67
N MET A 268 -9.25 14.18 -2.43
CA MET A 268 -10.47 14.17 -1.63
C MET A 268 -11.16 15.53 -1.48
N PRO A 269 -10.48 16.66 -1.19
CA PRO A 269 -11.17 17.93 -1.02
C PRO A 269 -11.98 18.33 -2.26
N ASP A 270 -11.38 18.18 -3.45
CA ASP A 270 -12.00 18.57 -4.72
C ASP A 270 -13.07 17.56 -5.16
N ILE A 271 -12.81 16.26 -5.02
CA ILE A 271 -13.78 15.22 -5.38
C ILE A 271 -15.01 15.29 -4.47
N VAL A 272 -14.82 15.35 -3.14
CA VAL A 272 -15.95 15.39 -2.19
C VAL A 272 -16.82 16.61 -2.44
N LYS A 273 -16.21 17.79 -2.58
CA LYS A 273 -16.92 19.03 -2.87
C LYS A 273 -17.70 18.93 -4.20
N GLY A 274 -17.05 18.46 -5.26
CA GLY A 274 -17.70 18.35 -6.57
C GLY A 274 -18.83 17.32 -6.61
N LEU A 275 -18.69 16.18 -5.91
CA LEU A 275 -19.76 15.19 -5.78
C LEU A 275 -20.97 15.74 -5.00
N LEU A 276 -20.73 16.54 -3.95
CA LEU A 276 -21.80 17.24 -3.22
C LEU A 276 -22.50 18.28 -4.11
N GLU A 277 -21.74 19.08 -4.87
CA GLU A 277 -22.30 20.07 -5.82
C GLU A 277 -23.13 19.41 -6.93
N ARG A 278 -22.78 18.20 -7.34
CA ARG A 278 -23.56 17.37 -8.29
C ARG A 278 -24.77 16.69 -7.65
N GLY A 279 -24.94 16.80 -6.33
CA GLY A 279 -26.09 16.26 -5.62
C GLY A 279 -25.97 14.77 -5.24
N LEU A 280 -24.76 14.23 -5.09
CA LEU A 280 -24.57 12.87 -4.58
C LEU A 280 -25.12 12.75 -3.15
N SER A 281 -26.28 12.11 -3.01
CA SER A 281 -26.98 11.97 -1.73
C SER A 281 -26.65 10.65 -1.03
N ASP A 282 -26.55 9.55 -1.78
CA ASP A 282 -26.14 8.23 -1.31
C ASP A 282 -24.64 8.01 -1.56
N TRP A 283 -23.90 7.75 -0.48
CA TRP A 283 -22.45 7.55 -0.48
C TRP A 283 -22.07 6.07 -0.31
N SER A 284 -23.02 5.15 -0.42
CA SER A 284 -22.80 3.71 -0.20
C SER A 284 -21.81 3.06 -1.18
N GLN A 285 -21.52 3.72 -2.31
CA GLN A 285 -20.54 3.32 -3.33
C GLN A 285 -19.19 4.08 -3.19
N VAL A 286 -18.91 4.61 -2.00
CA VAL A 286 -17.71 5.39 -1.72
C VAL A 286 -17.03 4.88 -0.45
N ALA A 287 -15.72 4.69 -0.53
CA ALA A 287 -14.82 4.60 0.61
C ALA A 287 -13.70 5.64 0.50
N PHE A 288 -12.94 5.78 1.59
CA PHE A 288 -11.68 6.52 1.59
C PHE A 288 -10.52 5.55 1.65
N ALA A 289 -9.50 5.80 0.82
CA ALA A 289 -8.29 5.00 0.77
C ALA A 289 -7.09 5.86 1.17
N THR A 290 -6.20 5.28 1.98
CA THR A 290 -4.89 5.89 2.21
C THR A 290 -3.96 5.58 1.05
N ASP A 291 -4.09 4.39 0.43
CA ASP A 291 -3.17 3.91 -0.60
C ASP A 291 -1.73 3.93 0.01
N ASP A 292 -0.74 4.48 -0.66
CA ASP A 292 0.61 4.64 -0.14
C ASP A 292 0.77 5.76 0.90
N ARG A 293 1.26 5.42 2.11
CA ARG A 293 1.72 6.43 3.08
C ARG A 293 2.80 5.92 4.03
N SER A 294 3.89 6.68 4.13
CA SER A 294 4.98 6.40 5.08
C SER A 294 4.54 6.48 6.54
N ALA A 295 5.27 5.77 7.41
CA ALA A 295 5.11 5.91 8.86
C ALA A 295 5.32 7.36 9.34
N SER A 296 6.32 8.06 8.79
CA SER A 296 6.60 9.48 9.10
C SER A 296 5.40 10.38 8.81
N ASP A 297 4.77 10.23 7.64
CA ASP A 297 3.59 11.03 7.31
C ASP A 297 2.37 10.66 8.14
N THR A 298 2.20 9.37 8.46
CA THR A 298 1.12 8.91 9.33
C THR A 298 1.28 9.45 10.76
N LEU A 299 2.50 9.51 11.29
CA LEU A 299 2.81 10.14 12.57
C LEU A 299 2.41 11.62 12.58
N ARG A 300 2.74 12.34 11.52
CA ARG A 300 2.53 13.79 11.36
C ARG A 300 1.07 14.18 11.09
N LEU A 301 0.40 13.48 10.18
CA LEU A 301 -0.91 13.86 9.65
C LEU A 301 -2.08 13.13 10.32
N GLY A 302 -1.84 11.90 10.74
CA GLY A 302 -2.87 10.89 11.02
C GLY A 302 -2.95 9.82 9.94
N GLY A 303 -3.78 8.81 10.19
CA GLY A 303 -4.07 7.69 9.30
C GLY A 303 -5.48 7.83 8.73
N THR A 304 -6.33 6.82 8.92
CA THR A 304 -7.72 6.85 8.47
C THR A 304 -8.53 7.98 9.12
N ASP A 305 -8.25 8.34 10.38
CA ASP A 305 -8.83 9.50 11.06
C ASP A 305 -8.58 10.81 10.30
N HIS A 306 -7.39 10.97 9.70
CA HIS A 306 -7.06 12.13 8.88
C HIS A 306 -7.93 12.18 7.62
N ASN A 307 -8.13 11.05 6.95
CA ASN A 307 -8.96 10.96 5.75
C ASN A 307 -10.42 11.38 6.08
N VAL A 308 -10.97 10.90 7.19
CA VAL A 308 -12.32 11.28 7.65
C VAL A 308 -12.41 12.77 7.98
N ARG A 309 -11.44 13.34 8.73
CA ARG A 309 -11.40 14.79 9.00
C ARG A 309 -11.31 15.62 7.73
N THR A 310 -10.54 15.17 6.74
CA THR A 310 -10.42 15.85 5.44
C THR A 310 -11.74 15.86 4.68
N ALA A 311 -12.46 14.74 4.63
CA ALA A 311 -13.79 14.68 4.02
C ALA A 311 -14.81 15.59 4.73
N ILE A 312 -14.79 15.63 6.07
CA ILE A 312 -15.67 16.51 6.85
C ILE A 312 -15.39 17.99 6.54
N ARG A 313 -14.10 18.38 6.50
CA ARG A 313 -13.69 19.75 6.14
C ARG A 313 -14.06 20.12 4.70
N ALA A 314 -14.14 19.14 3.80
CA ALA A 314 -14.61 19.31 2.43
C ALA A 314 -16.14 19.45 2.31
N GLY A 315 -16.88 19.31 3.42
CA GLY A 315 -18.32 19.56 3.50
C GLY A 315 -19.19 18.30 3.65
N LEU A 316 -18.59 17.10 3.73
CA LEU A 316 -19.35 15.87 3.99
C LEU A 316 -19.79 15.80 5.46
N SER A 317 -21.00 15.30 5.74
CA SER A 317 -21.43 15.15 7.12
C SER A 317 -20.60 14.08 7.86
N PRO A 318 -20.36 14.23 9.17
CA PRO A 318 -19.62 13.22 9.95
C PRO A 318 -20.18 11.81 9.79
N GLU A 319 -21.50 11.64 9.79
CA GLU A 319 -22.16 10.34 9.63
C GLU A 319 -21.78 9.66 8.31
N LYS A 320 -21.81 10.40 7.19
CA LYS A 320 -21.45 9.87 5.88
C LYS A 320 -19.96 9.58 5.78
N ALA A 321 -19.12 10.47 6.33
CA ALA A 321 -17.68 10.28 6.35
C ALA A 321 -17.29 9.03 7.16
N ILE A 322 -17.94 8.80 8.32
CA ILE A 322 -17.75 7.58 9.13
C ILE A 322 -18.24 6.34 8.36
N GLN A 323 -19.36 6.40 7.65
CA GLN A 323 -19.83 5.27 6.81
C GLN A 323 -18.81 4.89 5.72
N CYS A 324 -18.14 5.89 5.11
CA CYS A 324 -17.11 5.70 4.08
C CYS A 324 -15.84 5.00 4.60
N VAL A 325 -15.63 4.93 5.92
CA VAL A 325 -14.51 4.17 6.52
C VAL A 325 -14.97 3.04 7.43
N THR A 326 -16.26 2.66 7.38
CA THR A 326 -16.81 1.59 8.21
C THR A 326 -17.64 0.63 7.37
N ILE A 327 -18.92 0.91 7.20
CA ILE A 327 -19.85 -0.04 6.58
C ILE A 327 -19.73 -0.09 5.05
N ASN A 328 -19.42 1.03 4.38
CA ASN A 328 -19.30 1.03 2.92
C ASN A 328 -18.16 0.12 2.45
N PRO A 329 -16.91 0.30 2.93
CA PRO A 329 -15.82 -0.59 2.54
C PRO A 329 -16.06 -2.04 3.00
N ALA A 330 -16.66 -2.25 4.19
CA ALA A 330 -16.98 -3.59 4.66
C ALA A 330 -18.03 -4.30 3.78
N ARG A 331 -18.98 -3.58 3.19
CA ARG A 331 -19.96 -4.15 2.25
C ARG A 331 -19.34 -4.46 0.91
N HIS A 332 -18.53 -3.55 0.37
CA HIS A 332 -17.80 -3.73 -0.88
C HIS A 332 -17.00 -5.03 -0.83
N MET A 333 -16.14 -5.16 0.18
CA MET A 333 -15.28 -6.33 0.40
C MET A 333 -15.97 -7.56 0.97
N ARG A 334 -17.30 -7.52 1.16
CA ARG A 334 -18.10 -8.64 1.71
C ARG A 334 -17.70 -9.05 3.14
N LEU A 335 -17.11 -8.13 3.90
CA LEU A 335 -16.64 -8.30 5.27
C LEU A 335 -17.64 -7.82 6.34
N GLN A 336 -18.81 -7.29 5.96
CA GLN A 336 -19.82 -6.72 6.85
C GLN A 336 -20.41 -7.69 7.89
N ALA A 337 -20.16 -9.00 7.73
CA ALA A 337 -20.49 -10.01 8.74
C ALA A 337 -19.55 -9.96 9.97
N HIS A 338 -18.39 -9.34 9.81
CA HIS A 338 -17.28 -9.33 10.78
C HIS A 338 -16.92 -7.91 11.24
N VAL A 339 -16.92 -6.90 10.37
CA VAL A 339 -16.47 -5.52 10.67
C VAL A 339 -17.45 -4.46 10.13
N GLY A 340 -17.17 -3.17 10.38
CA GLY A 340 -17.90 -2.02 9.83
C GLY A 340 -19.18 -1.61 10.57
N MET A 341 -19.58 -2.33 11.63
CA MET A 341 -20.74 -2.00 12.45
C MET A 341 -20.54 -2.38 13.92
N ILE A 342 -21.06 -1.56 14.83
CA ILE A 342 -21.29 -1.96 16.23
C ILE A 342 -22.61 -2.75 16.28
N ALA A 343 -22.53 -4.06 15.98
CA ALA A 343 -23.70 -4.93 15.92
C ALA A 343 -23.35 -6.37 16.32
N PRO A 344 -24.33 -7.16 16.82
CA PRO A 344 -24.10 -8.53 17.24
C PRO A 344 -23.36 -9.39 16.21
N GLY A 345 -22.34 -10.11 16.71
CA GLY A 345 -21.49 -11.03 16.00
C GLY A 345 -20.35 -10.42 15.19
N ARG A 346 -20.24 -9.09 15.13
CA ARG A 346 -19.06 -8.40 14.58
C ARG A 346 -17.97 -8.33 15.65
N TYR A 347 -16.73 -8.12 15.23
CA TYR A 347 -15.65 -7.76 16.13
C TYR A 347 -16.05 -6.54 16.97
N ALA A 348 -15.69 -6.57 18.26
CA ALA A 348 -15.88 -5.44 19.16
C ALA A 348 -14.78 -4.40 18.95
N ASP A 349 -14.75 -3.86 17.73
CA ASP A 349 -13.86 -2.80 17.27
C ASP A 349 -14.65 -1.49 17.28
N ILE A 350 -14.27 -0.59 18.19
CA ILE A 350 -15.08 0.59 18.55
C ILE A 350 -14.14 1.78 18.71
N VAL A 351 -14.44 2.89 18.04
CA VAL A 351 -13.78 4.18 18.26
C VAL A 351 -14.70 5.02 19.14
N LEU A 352 -14.17 5.49 20.27
CA LEU A 352 -14.85 6.41 21.16
C LEU A 352 -14.38 7.83 20.87
N LEU A 353 -15.32 8.68 20.47
CA LEU A 353 -15.08 10.07 20.12
C LEU A 353 -15.53 10.99 21.26
N SER A 354 -14.69 11.94 21.65
CA SER A 354 -15.08 13.05 22.53
C SER A 354 -15.76 14.18 21.74
N ASP A 355 -15.48 14.28 20.44
CA ASP A 355 -16.16 15.19 19.52
C ASP A 355 -16.37 14.49 18.17
N VAL A 356 -17.62 14.43 17.72
CA VAL A 356 -18.00 13.80 16.44
C VAL A 356 -17.80 14.76 15.27
N ALA A 357 -18.02 16.06 15.47
CA ALA A 357 -17.89 17.05 14.39
C ALA A 357 -16.44 17.20 13.95
N ASP A 358 -15.51 17.23 14.92
CA ASP A 358 -14.07 17.33 14.66
C ASP A 358 -13.33 15.99 14.64
N LEU A 359 -14.07 14.88 14.81
CA LEU A 359 -13.55 13.51 14.87
C LEU A 359 -12.40 13.35 15.89
N GLN A 360 -12.60 13.87 17.11
CA GLN A 360 -11.61 13.78 18.18
C GLN A 360 -11.71 12.41 18.87
N ILE A 361 -10.69 11.57 18.67
CA ILE A 361 -10.60 10.22 19.23
C ILE A 361 -10.13 10.31 20.70
N ALA A 362 -10.95 9.76 21.60
CA ALA A 362 -10.61 9.63 23.02
C ALA A 362 -9.98 8.26 23.32
N GLU A 363 -10.57 7.19 22.80
CA GLU A 363 -10.13 5.80 23.03
C GLU A 363 -10.49 4.94 21.82
N VAL A 364 -9.66 3.95 21.52
CA VAL A 364 -9.98 2.91 20.54
C VAL A 364 -9.98 1.56 21.24
N TRP A 365 -11.00 0.79 20.96
CA TRP A 365 -11.18 -0.58 21.39
C TRP A 365 -11.02 -1.49 20.19
N ALA A 366 -10.25 -2.56 20.35
CA ALA A 366 -10.06 -3.57 19.33
C ALA A 366 -10.18 -4.96 19.97
N ASP A 367 -10.87 -5.88 19.30
CA ASP A 367 -11.16 -7.22 19.86
C ASP A 367 -11.83 -7.19 21.24
N GLY A 368 -12.61 -6.14 21.53
CA GLY A 368 -13.31 -5.99 22.80
C GLY A 368 -12.44 -5.60 24.00
N LEU A 369 -11.23 -5.11 23.74
CA LEU A 369 -10.28 -4.60 24.73
C LEU A 369 -9.88 -3.16 24.40
N PRO A 370 -9.58 -2.31 25.41
CA PRO A 370 -8.93 -1.03 25.19
C PRO A 370 -7.59 -1.23 24.47
N ALA A 371 -7.38 -0.50 23.38
CA ALA A 371 -6.18 -0.59 22.55
C ALA A 371 -5.46 0.75 22.41
N SER A 372 -6.14 1.88 22.67
CA SER A 372 -5.49 3.19 22.74
C SER A 372 -5.99 4.07 23.90
N LYS A 373 -5.17 5.07 24.25
CA LYS A 373 -5.57 6.25 25.01
C LYS A 373 -5.20 7.48 24.18
N GLY A 374 -6.20 8.17 23.64
CA GLY A 374 -5.98 9.14 22.57
C GLY A 374 -5.23 8.49 21.40
N THR A 375 -4.13 9.11 20.99
CA THR A 375 -3.26 8.63 19.91
C THR A 375 -2.16 7.67 20.35
N ASP A 376 -2.11 7.31 21.65
CA ASP A 376 -1.11 6.38 22.17
C ASP A 376 -1.63 4.94 22.13
N TYR A 377 -0.85 4.02 21.56
CA TYR A 377 -1.14 2.59 21.60
C TYR A 377 -0.84 2.01 22.98
N ILE A 378 -1.80 1.31 23.57
CA ILE A 378 -1.67 0.66 24.89
C ILE A 378 -1.86 -0.85 24.83
N GLY A 379 -2.07 -1.41 23.62
CA GLY A 379 -2.18 -2.84 23.41
C GLY A 379 -0.84 -3.57 23.57
N ALA A 380 -0.91 -4.89 23.67
CA ALA A 380 0.29 -5.71 23.67
C ALA A 380 0.85 -5.79 22.25
N LEU A 381 2.10 -5.38 22.08
CA LEU A 381 2.84 -5.60 20.84
C LEU A 381 3.41 -7.03 20.84
N PRO A 382 2.99 -7.92 19.92
CA PRO A 382 3.54 -9.26 19.85
C PRO A 382 5.02 -9.22 19.47
N ALA A 383 5.86 -9.97 20.20
CA ALA A 383 7.24 -10.18 19.82
C ALA A 383 7.30 -11.30 18.77
N ILE A 384 7.69 -10.94 17.54
CA ILE A 384 7.74 -11.87 16.40
C ILE A 384 9.19 -12.03 15.99
N ASP A 385 9.71 -13.25 16.12
CA ASP A 385 10.97 -13.60 15.49
C ASP A 385 10.72 -13.92 14.02
N TRP A 386 10.78 -12.89 13.17
CA TRP A 386 10.54 -13.05 11.74
C TRP A 386 11.51 -14.08 11.14
N PRO A 387 11.01 -15.06 10.37
CA PRO A 387 11.84 -16.14 9.83
C PRO A 387 12.82 -15.64 8.77
N ALA A 388 13.85 -16.46 8.48
CA ALA A 388 14.90 -16.10 7.52
C ALA A 388 14.35 -15.76 6.13
N TRP A 389 13.29 -16.43 5.66
CA TRP A 389 12.66 -16.13 4.37
C TRP A 389 12.03 -14.74 4.31
N ALA A 390 11.73 -14.11 5.45
CA ALA A 390 11.26 -12.73 5.51
C ALA A 390 12.41 -11.73 5.62
N ARG A 391 13.52 -12.13 6.25
CA ARG A 391 14.68 -11.24 6.54
C ARG A 391 15.79 -11.25 5.49
N THR A 392 15.82 -12.25 4.62
CA THR A 392 16.91 -12.45 3.64
C THR A 392 16.32 -12.42 2.24
N SER A 393 16.14 -11.21 1.70
CA SER A 393 15.49 -10.99 0.39
C SER A 393 16.36 -10.22 -0.62
N VAL A 394 17.56 -9.75 -0.22
CA VAL A 394 18.50 -9.12 -1.15
C VAL A 394 19.54 -10.16 -1.57
N HIS A 395 19.24 -10.88 -2.65
CA HIS A 395 20.07 -11.92 -3.24
C HIS A 395 21.03 -11.35 -4.30
N ILE A 396 22.05 -10.62 -3.84
CA ILE A 396 23.17 -10.17 -4.67
C ILE A 396 24.39 -11.03 -4.31
N ASN A 397 24.61 -12.13 -5.03
CA ASN A 397 25.57 -13.17 -4.60
C ASN A 397 27.02 -12.92 -5.03
N ARG A 398 27.31 -11.75 -5.61
CA ARG A 398 28.65 -11.32 -6.02
C ARG A 398 28.93 -9.90 -5.56
N GLU A 399 30.20 -9.52 -5.56
CA GLU A 399 30.57 -8.12 -5.42
C GLU A 399 30.16 -7.35 -6.68
N ILE A 400 29.54 -6.19 -6.47
CA ILE A 400 29.25 -5.23 -7.53
C ILE A 400 30.41 -4.25 -7.61
N THR A 401 30.90 -4.00 -8.81
CA THR A 401 32.06 -3.16 -9.08
C THR A 401 31.66 -1.98 -9.96
N ALA A 402 32.51 -0.95 -10.06
CA ALA A 402 32.26 0.19 -10.95
C ALA A 402 32.05 -0.24 -12.41
N ALA A 403 32.77 -1.27 -12.87
CA ALA A 403 32.66 -1.79 -14.23
C ALA A 403 31.25 -2.34 -14.56
N ASP A 404 30.46 -2.74 -13.55
CA ASP A 404 29.10 -3.21 -13.76
C ASP A 404 28.18 -2.08 -14.30
N PHE A 405 28.49 -0.81 -13.94
CA PHE A 405 27.74 0.39 -14.32
C PHE A 405 28.25 1.06 -15.62
N ALA A 406 29.38 0.59 -16.17
CA ALA A 406 29.94 1.15 -17.39
C ALA A 406 29.04 0.87 -18.61
N LEU A 407 28.88 1.87 -19.48
CA LEU A 407 28.25 1.76 -20.79
C LEU A 407 29.34 2.02 -21.83
N HIS A 408 29.58 1.08 -22.75
CA HIS A 408 30.70 1.15 -23.68
C HIS A 408 30.27 1.60 -25.07
N HIS A 409 31.16 2.34 -25.75
CA HIS A 409 31.01 2.76 -27.14
C HIS A 409 32.38 2.99 -27.78
N ASP A 410 32.55 2.65 -29.06
CA ASP A 410 33.85 2.68 -29.75
C ASP A 410 34.23 4.07 -30.30
N GLY A 411 33.27 4.97 -30.46
CA GLY A 411 33.49 6.36 -30.91
C GLY A 411 33.73 7.35 -29.77
N ASP A 412 34.01 8.62 -30.11
CA ASP A 412 34.21 9.72 -29.14
C ASP A 412 32.89 10.30 -28.60
N VAL A 413 31.78 10.02 -29.29
CA VAL A 413 30.42 10.44 -28.97
C VAL A 413 29.49 9.28 -29.28
N ALA A 414 28.55 9.00 -28.38
CA ALA A 414 27.53 7.98 -28.57
C ALA A 414 26.14 8.59 -28.67
N ASP A 415 25.29 8.05 -29.54
CA ASP A 415 23.86 8.33 -29.50
C ASP A 415 23.26 7.59 -28.30
N VAL A 416 22.40 8.28 -27.55
CA VAL A 416 21.78 7.72 -26.34
C VAL A 416 20.28 7.96 -26.29
N ALA A 417 19.60 7.01 -25.67
CA ALA A 417 18.20 7.13 -25.27
C ALA A 417 18.15 7.49 -23.78
N LEU A 418 17.46 8.58 -23.47
CA LEU A 418 17.24 9.08 -22.12
C LEU A 418 15.76 8.97 -21.75
N LEU A 419 15.51 8.82 -20.46
CA LEU A 419 14.19 9.02 -19.86
C LEU A 419 14.25 10.15 -18.85
N ARG A 420 13.07 10.65 -18.46
CA ARG A 420 12.89 11.37 -17.21
C ARG A 420 12.29 10.41 -16.17
N PRO A 421 12.41 10.68 -14.86
CA PRO A 421 11.48 10.08 -13.91
C PRO A 421 10.03 10.32 -14.37
N PHE A 422 9.14 9.34 -14.17
CA PHE A 422 7.72 9.48 -14.56
C PHE A 422 7.51 9.84 -16.04
N HIS A 423 8.25 9.19 -16.94
CA HIS A 423 8.19 9.43 -18.37
C HIS A 423 7.03 8.66 -19.03
N TRP A 424 5.93 9.36 -19.31
CA TRP A 424 4.73 8.78 -19.93
C TRP A 424 4.59 9.08 -21.44
N ALA A 425 5.56 9.81 -22.01
CA ALA A 425 5.52 10.10 -23.43
C ALA A 425 5.72 8.81 -24.24
N PRO A 426 5.06 8.67 -25.41
CA PRO A 426 5.14 7.46 -26.23
C PRO A 426 6.55 7.21 -26.78
N ASP A 427 7.40 8.24 -26.86
CA ASP A 427 8.78 8.16 -27.32
C ASP A 427 9.75 8.50 -26.19
N PHE A 428 10.95 7.91 -26.20
CA PHE A 428 12.07 8.31 -25.34
C PHE A 428 12.82 9.53 -25.91
N ILE A 429 13.65 10.16 -25.08
CA ILE A 429 14.45 11.32 -25.47
C ILE A 429 15.73 10.83 -26.17
N ARG A 430 16.07 11.39 -27.33
CA ARG A 430 17.35 11.12 -28.01
C ARG A 430 18.33 12.24 -27.75
N ASP A 431 19.56 11.91 -27.39
CA ASP A 431 20.65 12.86 -27.18
C ASP A 431 22.01 12.25 -27.57
N GLN A 432 23.08 13.03 -27.51
CA GLN A 432 24.46 12.61 -27.70
C GLN A 432 25.29 12.87 -26.44
N LEU A 433 26.04 11.86 -25.99
CA LEU A 433 26.90 11.93 -24.82
C LEU A 433 28.37 11.65 -25.19
N PRO A 434 29.33 12.33 -24.53
CA PRO A 434 30.74 12.11 -24.79
C PRO A 434 31.19 10.75 -24.28
N VAL A 435 32.17 10.16 -24.98
CA VAL A 435 32.82 8.91 -24.60
C VAL A 435 34.24 9.22 -24.15
N VAL A 436 34.60 8.74 -22.97
CA VAL A 436 35.95 8.92 -22.41
C VAL A 436 36.47 7.56 -22.01
N GLY A 437 37.62 7.15 -22.57
CA GLY A 437 38.21 5.85 -22.27
C GLY A 437 37.35 4.66 -22.73
N GLY A 438 36.53 4.84 -23.76
CA GLY A 438 35.60 3.80 -24.25
C GLY A 438 34.32 3.66 -23.43
N GLU A 439 34.06 4.59 -22.50
CA GLU A 439 32.86 4.60 -21.66
C GLU A 439 32.05 5.89 -21.88
N VAL A 440 30.75 5.75 -22.11
CA VAL A 440 29.81 6.86 -22.25
C VAL A 440 29.65 7.56 -20.91
N GLN A 441 29.87 8.87 -20.90
CA GLN A 441 29.86 9.69 -19.69
C GLN A 441 28.54 10.44 -19.55
N ARG A 442 28.05 10.54 -18.31
CA ARG A 442 26.94 11.45 -17.97
C ARG A 442 27.35 12.91 -18.20
N ASP A 443 26.39 13.81 -18.29
CA ASP A 443 26.65 15.24 -18.45
C ASP A 443 25.93 16.07 -17.38
N THR A 444 26.67 16.41 -16.32
CA THR A 444 26.17 17.22 -15.20
C THR A 444 25.67 18.59 -15.65
N ALA A 445 26.33 19.22 -16.62
CA ALA A 445 25.98 20.57 -17.06
C ALA A 445 24.64 20.60 -17.82
N ARG A 446 24.22 19.45 -18.34
CA ARG A 446 22.91 19.22 -18.98
C ARG A 446 21.92 18.48 -18.08
N ASN A 447 22.17 18.38 -16.78
CA ASN A 447 21.35 17.64 -15.82
C ASN A 447 21.16 16.14 -16.18
N ILE A 448 22.14 15.52 -16.82
CA ILE A 448 22.10 14.11 -17.17
C ILE A 448 22.88 13.32 -16.11
N THR A 449 22.22 12.34 -15.49
CA THR A 449 22.78 11.45 -14.47
C THR A 449 22.72 9.99 -14.90
N LYS A 450 23.53 9.11 -14.30
CA LYS A 450 23.42 7.67 -14.53
C LYS A 450 22.38 7.07 -13.57
N PHE A 451 21.64 6.09 -14.07
CA PHE A 451 20.68 5.29 -13.33
C PHE A 451 20.87 3.80 -13.64
N ALA A 452 20.64 2.94 -12.66
CA ALA A 452 20.72 1.49 -12.84
C ALA A 452 19.66 0.76 -12.00
N ILE A 453 19.27 -0.41 -12.50
CA ILE A 453 18.46 -1.39 -11.79
C ILE A 453 19.26 -2.68 -11.70
N ILE A 454 19.35 -3.24 -10.49
CA ILE A 454 20.06 -4.48 -10.19
C ILE A 454 19.03 -5.52 -9.75
N ASP A 455 19.00 -6.64 -10.47
CA ASP A 455 18.25 -7.81 -10.05
C ASP A 455 18.73 -8.28 -8.67
N ARG A 456 17.83 -8.27 -7.69
CA ARG A 456 18.13 -8.75 -6.33
C ARG A 456 17.42 -10.04 -5.96
N HIS A 457 16.68 -10.65 -6.88
CA HIS A 457 15.84 -11.81 -6.57
C HIS A 457 16.51 -13.12 -7.00
N THR A 458 17.12 -13.16 -8.18
CA THR A 458 17.61 -14.43 -8.75
C THR A 458 18.98 -14.88 -8.20
N GLY A 459 19.73 -13.98 -7.56
CA GLY A 459 21.13 -14.23 -7.20
C GLY A 459 22.15 -13.86 -8.29
N ALA A 460 21.71 -13.65 -9.54
CA ALA A 460 22.60 -13.35 -10.65
C ALA A 460 23.16 -11.92 -10.61
N ALA A 461 22.46 -11.00 -9.95
CA ALA A 461 22.83 -9.59 -9.84
C ALA A 461 23.15 -8.95 -11.20
N ARG A 462 22.23 -9.17 -12.16
CA ARG A 462 22.30 -8.55 -13.48
C ARG A 462 21.97 -7.06 -13.36
N VAL A 463 22.69 -6.22 -14.11
CA VAL A 463 22.60 -4.75 -14.01
C VAL A 463 22.12 -4.15 -15.32
N ALA A 464 20.93 -3.55 -15.29
CA ALA A 464 20.44 -2.67 -16.35
C ALA A 464 20.88 -1.24 -16.06
N LYS A 465 21.19 -0.47 -17.11
CA LYS A 465 21.82 0.84 -17.00
C LYS A 465 21.21 1.81 -17.99
N MET A 466 21.04 3.05 -17.57
CA MET A 466 20.64 4.14 -18.44
C MET A 466 21.10 5.50 -17.91
N PHE A 467 20.66 6.54 -18.61
CA PHE A 467 20.80 7.91 -18.17
C PHE A 467 19.43 8.55 -17.97
N TRP A 468 19.30 9.30 -16.88
CA TRP A 468 18.14 10.14 -16.58
C TRP A 468 18.45 11.61 -16.85
N LEU A 469 17.44 12.33 -17.34
CA LEU A 469 17.47 13.78 -17.47
C LEU A 469 16.68 14.44 -16.33
N GLY A 470 17.31 15.41 -15.66
CA GLY A 470 16.65 16.33 -14.74
C GLY A 470 16.52 15.85 -13.29
N THR A 471 17.23 14.80 -12.89
CA THR A 471 17.27 14.29 -11.51
C THR A 471 18.62 13.67 -11.17
N GLY A 472 18.89 13.40 -9.89
CA GLY A 472 20.09 12.75 -9.40
C GLY A 472 21.15 13.70 -8.85
N PRO A 473 22.25 13.18 -8.29
CA PRO A 473 23.25 14.00 -7.62
C PRO A 473 24.13 14.77 -8.63
N ALA A 474 24.17 16.09 -8.52
CA ALA A 474 25.15 16.94 -9.17
C ALA A 474 26.51 16.86 -8.47
N THR A 475 26.51 16.70 -7.13
CA THR A 475 27.72 16.45 -6.34
C THR A 475 28.52 15.26 -6.90
N PRO A 476 29.82 15.43 -7.21
CA PRO A 476 30.67 14.34 -7.66
C PRO A 476 30.77 13.18 -6.65
N ASP A 477 31.16 12.01 -7.12
CA ASP A 477 31.39 10.82 -6.30
C ASP A 477 30.27 10.48 -5.32
N THR A 478 29.02 10.63 -5.79
CA THR A 478 27.82 10.52 -4.97
C THR A 478 26.81 9.60 -5.65
N ALA A 479 26.18 8.71 -4.88
CA ALA A 479 25.09 7.88 -5.35
C ALA A 479 24.10 7.62 -4.22
N VAL A 480 22.84 7.42 -4.59
CA VAL A 480 21.79 6.96 -3.69
C VAL A 480 21.02 5.82 -4.33
N GLY A 481 20.57 4.88 -3.53
CA GLY A 481 19.73 3.79 -3.99
C GLY A 481 18.78 3.27 -2.93
N CYS A 482 17.74 2.58 -3.40
CA CYS A 482 16.71 1.98 -2.58
C CYS A 482 16.26 0.62 -3.14
N THR A 483 15.81 -0.27 -2.26
CA THR A 483 15.18 -1.54 -2.65
C THR A 483 13.67 -1.45 -2.80
N VAL A 484 13.05 -0.33 -2.41
CA VAL A 484 11.66 -0.02 -2.75
C VAL A 484 11.65 0.57 -4.16
N ALA A 485 11.11 -0.19 -5.10
CA ALA A 485 11.04 0.15 -6.53
C ALA A 485 9.74 -0.43 -7.08
N HIS A 486 8.66 0.35 -7.10
CA HIS A 486 7.34 -0.16 -7.47
C HIS A 486 7.38 -0.79 -8.88
N ASP A 487 6.94 -2.02 -9.11
CA ASP A 487 6.45 -3.03 -8.12
C ASP A 487 7.40 -4.22 -7.97
N GLN A 488 8.36 -4.41 -8.88
CA GLN A 488 9.30 -5.53 -8.80
C GLN A 488 10.30 -5.41 -7.66
N HIS A 489 10.49 -4.21 -7.15
CA HIS A 489 11.36 -3.89 -6.04
C HIS A 489 12.78 -4.39 -6.25
N ASN A 490 13.28 -4.32 -7.47
CA ASN A 490 14.71 -4.49 -7.71
C ASN A 490 15.49 -3.32 -7.10
N LEU A 491 16.78 -3.50 -6.84
CA LEU A 491 17.59 -2.41 -6.31
C LEU A 491 17.81 -1.37 -7.41
N TRP A 492 17.32 -0.15 -7.21
CA TRP A 492 17.65 0.97 -8.10
C TRP A 492 18.71 1.87 -7.49
N ILE A 493 19.54 2.46 -8.34
CA ILE A 493 20.62 3.37 -7.93
C ILE A 493 20.72 4.51 -8.94
N VAL A 494 20.75 5.75 -8.45
CA VAL A 494 21.07 6.95 -9.23
C VAL A 494 22.39 7.53 -8.73
N GLY A 495 23.31 7.86 -9.64
CA GLY A 495 24.66 8.25 -9.22
C GLY A 495 25.43 9.13 -10.19
N SER A 496 26.34 9.89 -9.62
CA SER A 496 27.29 10.76 -10.31
C SER A 496 28.62 10.07 -10.62
N SER A 497 28.89 8.91 -10.02
CA SER A 497 30.01 8.03 -10.38
C SER A 497 29.70 6.55 -10.14
N ASP A 498 30.27 5.69 -10.99
CA ASP A 498 30.06 4.24 -10.96
C ASP A 498 30.62 3.60 -9.68
N ALA A 499 31.71 4.16 -9.13
CA ALA A 499 32.28 3.72 -7.86
C ALA A 499 31.32 3.96 -6.69
N ALA A 500 30.67 5.13 -6.62
CA ALA A 500 29.69 5.42 -5.58
C ALA A 500 28.44 4.51 -5.74
N MET A 501 28.02 4.24 -6.97
CA MET A 501 26.92 3.30 -7.23
C MET A 501 27.25 1.88 -6.76
N ALA A 502 28.47 1.40 -6.97
CA ALA A 502 28.94 0.11 -6.47
C ALA A 502 28.96 0.04 -4.94
N MET A 503 29.37 1.13 -4.27
CA MET A 503 29.32 1.21 -2.80
C MET A 503 27.90 1.06 -2.28
N VAL A 504 26.94 1.77 -2.87
CA VAL A 504 25.51 1.67 -2.54
C VAL A 504 25.03 0.22 -2.69
N ALA A 505 25.31 -0.42 -3.83
CA ALA A 505 24.88 -1.79 -4.10
C ALA A 505 25.42 -2.80 -3.07
N ASN A 506 26.71 -2.72 -2.78
CA ASN A 506 27.35 -3.64 -1.83
C ASN A 506 26.90 -3.39 -0.38
N ARG A 507 26.59 -2.14 -0.02
CA ARG A 507 26.05 -1.83 1.31
C ARG A 507 24.61 -2.30 1.44
N MET A 508 23.78 -2.12 0.42
CA MET A 508 22.39 -2.60 0.38
C MET A 508 22.30 -4.12 0.58
N ARG A 509 23.25 -4.86 -0.02
CA ARG A 509 23.40 -6.30 0.22
C ARG A 509 23.65 -6.64 1.69
N GLN A 510 24.42 -5.82 2.41
CA GLN A 510 24.73 -6.07 3.82
C GLN A 510 23.56 -5.72 4.74
N THR A 511 22.83 -4.65 4.44
CA THR A 511 21.69 -4.17 5.24
C THR A 511 20.39 -4.90 4.94
N GLN A 512 20.35 -5.72 3.88
CA GLN A 512 19.17 -6.44 3.40
C GLN A 512 18.00 -5.51 3.00
N GLY A 513 18.34 -4.33 2.48
CA GLY A 513 17.40 -3.38 1.90
C GLY A 513 17.22 -2.09 2.70
N GLY A 514 16.45 -1.18 2.11
CA GLY A 514 16.25 0.18 2.60
C GLY A 514 16.90 1.23 1.73
N TRP A 515 17.40 2.31 2.34
CA TRP A 515 18.06 3.42 1.66
C TRP A 515 19.55 3.43 1.96
N VAL A 516 20.38 3.77 0.97
CA VAL A 516 21.81 4.03 1.17
C VAL A 516 22.26 5.22 0.34
N LEU A 517 22.91 6.19 0.99
CA LEU A 517 23.57 7.33 0.38
C LEU A 517 25.08 7.22 0.54
N ALA A 518 25.82 7.19 -0.57
CA ALA A 518 27.28 7.25 -0.61
C ALA A 518 27.73 8.58 -1.19
N SER A 519 28.75 9.22 -0.60
CA SER A 519 29.36 10.44 -1.15
C SER A 519 30.83 10.58 -0.73
N GLY A 520 31.71 10.86 -1.68
CA GLY A 520 33.14 11.08 -1.43
C GLY A 520 33.85 9.84 -0.88
N GLY A 521 33.48 8.65 -1.38
CA GLY A 521 34.09 7.38 -0.97
C GLY A 521 33.63 6.83 0.39
N GLU A 522 32.60 7.42 1.00
CA GLU A 522 32.05 6.97 2.30
C GLU A 522 30.52 6.78 2.22
N ILE A 523 29.98 5.86 3.01
CA ILE A 523 28.53 5.78 3.26
C ILE A 523 28.16 6.92 4.23
N ARG A 524 27.31 7.83 3.78
CA ARG A 524 26.90 9.03 4.54
C ARG A 524 25.69 8.76 5.41
N ALA A 525 24.71 8.05 4.88
CA ALA A 525 23.48 7.69 5.59
C ALA A 525 22.89 6.40 5.04
N GLU A 526 22.10 5.73 5.88
CA GLU A 526 21.35 4.55 5.52
C GLU A 526 20.08 4.43 6.38
N VAL A 527 19.06 3.78 5.84
CA VAL A 527 17.85 3.37 6.54
C VAL A 527 17.65 1.88 6.26
N HIS A 528 17.37 1.07 7.27
CA HIS A 528 17.28 -0.38 7.12
C HIS A 528 15.82 -0.81 6.98
N TYR A 529 15.53 -1.57 5.92
CA TYR A 529 14.27 -2.27 5.71
C TYR A 529 14.51 -3.79 5.70
N GLU A 530 14.89 -4.33 6.85
CA GLU A 530 15.37 -5.70 6.98
C GLU A 530 14.31 -6.79 6.73
N ILE A 531 13.04 -6.42 6.50
CA ILE A 531 11.95 -7.34 6.16
C ILE A 531 11.56 -7.12 4.70
N GLY A 532 11.82 -8.12 3.87
CA GLY A 532 11.58 -8.06 2.43
C GLY A 532 12.43 -7.02 1.68
N GLY A 533 13.29 -6.25 2.35
CA GLY A 533 13.88 -5.04 1.75
C GLY A 533 12.85 -3.92 1.55
N LEU A 534 11.69 -4.01 2.24
CA LEU A 534 10.55 -3.10 2.11
C LEU A 534 10.15 -2.49 3.46
N MET A 535 10.26 -3.26 4.54
CA MET A 535 9.76 -2.91 5.87
C MET A 535 10.82 -3.12 6.95
N THR A 536 10.59 -2.52 8.13
CA THR A 536 11.37 -2.77 9.34
C THR A 536 10.49 -3.33 10.46
N HIS A 537 11.05 -4.21 11.30
CA HIS A 537 10.41 -4.70 12.52
C HIS A 537 10.78 -3.79 13.70
N ARG A 538 10.55 -2.48 13.56
CA ARG A 538 10.86 -1.46 14.57
C ARG A 538 9.71 -0.46 14.71
N PRO A 539 9.57 0.25 15.84
CA PRO A 539 8.55 1.27 16.02
C PRO A 539 8.62 2.37 14.95
N ALA A 540 7.45 2.94 14.60
CA ALA A 540 7.32 4.03 13.63
C ALA A 540 8.23 5.22 13.95
N GLU A 541 8.39 5.57 15.24
CA GLU A 541 9.23 6.66 15.70
C GLU A 541 10.71 6.41 15.47
N ALA A 542 11.16 5.15 15.59
CA ALA A 542 12.54 4.77 15.31
C ALA A 542 12.85 4.87 13.81
N LEU A 543 11.94 4.36 12.97
CA LEU A 543 12.04 4.52 11.52
C LEU A 543 12.01 6.01 11.12
N HIS A 544 11.12 6.81 11.72
CA HIS A 544 11.06 8.25 11.46
C HIS A 544 12.38 8.94 11.80
N ALA A 545 12.99 8.62 12.94
CA ALA A 545 14.29 9.17 13.33
C ALA A 545 15.41 8.80 12.34
N ASP A 546 15.42 7.56 11.83
CA ASP A 546 16.37 7.13 10.80
C ASP A 546 16.16 7.92 9.48
N MET A 547 14.91 8.11 9.06
CA MET A 547 14.57 8.90 7.88
C MET A 547 14.99 10.37 8.03
N GLU A 548 14.74 11.00 9.18
CA GLU A 548 15.18 12.38 9.45
C GLU A 548 16.70 12.52 9.40
N ALA A 549 17.43 11.55 9.97
CA ALA A 549 18.90 11.52 9.89
C ALA A 549 19.37 11.33 8.44
N PHE A 550 18.69 10.50 7.66
CA PHE A 550 18.97 10.31 6.25
C PHE A 550 18.73 11.59 5.44
N TYR A 551 17.59 12.26 5.63
CA TYR A 551 17.29 13.53 4.98
C TYR A 551 18.30 14.61 5.35
N ALA A 552 18.78 14.65 6.59
CA ALA A 552 19.80 15.62 7.02
C ALA A 552 21.12 15.47 6.23
N GLU A 553 21.54 14.24 5.92
CA GLU A 553 22.70 14.00 5.06
C GLU A 553 22.38 14.23 3.58
N ALA A 554 21.22 13.78 3.11
CA ALA A 554 20.78 13.98 1.73
C ALA A 554 20.66 15.47 1.37
N ASN A 555 20.24 16.32 2.31
CA ASN A 555 20.13 17.78 2.11
C ASN A 555 21.49 18.49 1.95
N LYS A 556 22.62 17.81 2.22
CA LYS A 556 23.97 18.34 1.97
C LYS A 556 24.43 18.10 0.54
N ILE A 557 23.74 17.24 -0.21
CA ILE A 557 24.04 16.92 -1.59
C ILE A 557 23.35 17.94 -2.50
N ASP A 558 24.07 18.37 -3.53
CA ASP A 558 23.50 19.16 -4.61
C ASP A 558 22.74 18.23 -5.57
N TRP A 559 21.43 18.40 -5.65
CA TRP A 559 20.54 17.55 -6.45
C TRP A 559 20.09 18.30 -7.70
N MET A 560 20.27 17.66 -8.86
CA MET A 560 19.70 18.15 -10.11
C MET A 560 18.18 18.10 -10.04
N TYR A 561 17.54 19.12 -10.58
CA TYR A 561 16.08 19.18 -10.67
C TYR A 561 15.68 19.95 -11.93
N GLU A 562 14.93 19.27 -12.80
CA GLU A 562 14.16 19.92 -13.86
C GLU A 562 12.67 19.66 -13.65
N PRO A 563 11.83 20.71 -13.57
CA PRO A 563 10.40 20.52 -13.41
C PRO A 563 9.76 19.94 -14.68
N THR A 564 8.80 19.04 -14.50
CA THR A 564 7.88 18.58 -15.56
C THR A 564 6.48 19.14 -15.40
N TYR A 565 5.66 18.98 -16.44
CA TYR A 565 4.26 19.42 -16.44
C TYR A 565 3.42 18.80 -15.31
N SER A 566 3.72 17.57 -14.90
CA SER A 566 3.14 16.94 -13.70
C SER A 566 4.16 16.98 -12.56
N PRO A 567 3.86 17.62 -11.41
CA PRO A 567 4.78 17.71 -10.29
C PRO A 567 4.73 16.40 -9.47
N ARG A 568 5.23 15.30 -10.03
CA ARG A 568 5.36 14.00 -9.34
C ARG A 568 6.73 13.77 -8.71
N TRP A 569 7.64 14.72 -8.84
CA TRP A 569 8.84 14.84 -8.02
C TRP A 569 9.13 16.31 -7.73
N TRP A 570 9.98 16.56 -6.72
CA TRP A 570 10.30 17.90 -6.23
C TRP A 570 11.81 18.13 -6.23
N ALA A 571 12.22 19.39 -6.09
CA ALA A 571 13.62 19.74 -5.91
C ALA A 571 14.15 19.17 -4.58
N GLY A 572 15.42 18.72 -4.58
CA GLY A 572 16.08 18.12 -3.41
C GLY A 572 16.22 16.61 -3.52
N PHE A 573 16.27 15.94 -2.35
CA PHE A 573 16.41 14.48 -2.28
C PHE A 573 15.30 13.78 -3.07
N PRO A 574 15.63 12.93 -4.05
CA PRO A 574 14.65 12.39 -4.98
C PRO A 574 13.99 11.11 -4.44
N GLU A 575 13.36 11.19 -3.27
CA GLU A 575 12.69 10.07 -2.59
C GLU A 575 11.65 9.37 -3.48
N ARG A 576 10.90 10.15 -4.26
CA ARG A 576 9.85 9.62 -5.16
C ARG A 576 10.35 8.77 -6.32
N LEU A 577 11.67 8.64 -6.52
CA LEU A 577 12.21 7.72 -7.52
C LEU A 577 11.86 6.25 -7.24
N GLN A 578 11.46 5.91 -6.02
CA GLN A 578 10.89 4.58 -5.73
C GLN A 578 9.67 4.25 -6.61
N PHE A 579 8.95 5.25 -7.13
CA PHE A 579 7.82 5.08 -8.06
C PHE A 579 8.20 5.35 -9.53
N ALA A 580 9.46 5.67 -9.83
CA ALA A 580 9.86 6.06 -11.18
C ALA A 580 10.04 4.86 -12.14
N THR A 581 10.09 3.64 -11.59
CA THR A 581 10.34 2.38 -12.32
C THR A 581 9.09 1.52 -12.55
N LEU A 582 7.90 2.02 -12.18
CA LEU A 582 6.62 1.36 -12.46
C LEU A 582 6.51 0.99 -13.95
N THR A 583 5.89 -0.14 -14.25
CA THR A 583 5.70 -0.64 -15.63
C THR A 583 4.23 -0.75 -16.04
N CYS A 584 3.29 -0.47 -15.15
CA CYS A 584 1.86 -0.44 -15.48
C CYS A 584 1.46 0.88 -16.17
N ALA A 585 0.26 0.89 -16.77
CA ALA A 585 -0.26 2.09 -17.42
C ALA A 585 -0.34 3.28 -16.44
N PRO A 586 -0.11 4.53 -16.87
CA PRO A 586 0.18 5.03 -18.22
C PRO A 586 1.63 4.94 -18.74
N TRP A 587 2.52 4.12 -18.17
CA TRP A 587 3.91 4.07 -18.61
C TRP A 587 4.03 3.50 -20.04
N ALA A 588 5.03 3.96 -20.77
CA ALA A 588 5.34 3.51 -22.12
C ALA A 588 6.74 2.88 -22.15
N TRP A 589 7.80 3.68 -22.17
CA TRP A 589 9.18 3.19 -22.11
C TRP A 589 9.70 3.13 -20.68
N ALA A 590 10.19 1.97 -20.26
CA ALA A 590 10.78 1.75 -18.95
C ALA A 590 12.12 1.00 -19.05
N LEU A 591 12.98 1.21 -18.06
CA LEU A 591 14.10 0.33 -17.77
C LEU A 591 13.62 -0.70 -16.76
N VAL A 592 13.84 -1.98 -17.06
CA VAL A 592 13.53 -3.10 -16.17
C VAL A 592 14.81 -3.82 -15.79
N ALA A 593 14.78 -4.63 -14.72
CA ALA A 593 15.91 -5.50 -14.41
C ALA A 593 16.16 -6.48 -15.57
N PRO A 594 17.42 -6.83 -15.89
CA PRO A 594 17.70 -7.69 -17.04
C PRO A 594 17.06 -9.07 -16.93
N SER A 595 16.31 -9.45 -17.95
CA SER A 595 15.74 -10.80 -18.11
C SER A 595 16.29 -11.46 -19.38
N ASP A 596 15.96 -12.73 -19.62
CA ASP A 596 16.35 -13.39 -20.86
C ASP A 596 15.60 -12.81 -22.08
N ALA A 597 14.40 -12.25 -21.87
CA ALA A 597 13.62 -11.55 -22.89
C ALA A 597 14.13 -10.12 -23.14
N ILE A 598 14.57 -9.42 -22.09
CA ILE A 598 15.04 -8.04 -22.13
C ILE A 598 16.42 -7.99 -21.45
N PRO A 599 17.49 -8.38 -22.16
CA PRO A 599 18.81 -8.52 -21.55
C PRO A 599 19.45 -7.16 -21.23
N GLN A 600 19.18 -6.12 -22.02
CA GLN A 600 19.55 -4.71 -21.78
C GLN A 600 18.63 -3.80 -22.58
N GLY A 601 18.57 -2.51 -22.19
CA GLY A 601 17.81 -1.50 -22.91
C GLY A 601 16.47 -1.18 -22.27
N PHE A 602 15.71 -0.31 -22.96
CA PHE A 602 14.33 -0.02 -22.62
C PHE A 602 13.40 -1.05 -23.22
N VAL A 603 12.28 -1.26 -22.53
CA VAL A 603 11.11 -1.95 -23.07
C VAL A 603 9.94 -0.99 -23.10
N ASN A 604 9.18 -1.03 -24.19
CA ASN A 604 7.86 -0.43 -24.24
C ASN A 604 6.88 -1.40 -23.58
N VAL A 605 6.40 -1.08 -22.39
CA VAL A 605 5.59 -2.00 -21.56
C VAL A 605 4.22 -2.31 -22.16
N GLN A 606 3.74 -1.48 -23.10
CA GLN A 606 2.47 -1.67 -23.79
C GLN A 606 2.60 -2.58 -25.02
N THR A 607 3.76 -2.59 -25.68
CA THR A 607 3.95 -3.29 -26.98
C THR A 607 5.00 -4.40 -26.94
N GLY A 608 5.88 -4.41 -25.95
CA GLY A 608 7.05 -5.29 -25.86
C GLY A 608 8.22 -4.86 -26.74
N GLU A 609 8.14 -3.73 -27.45
CA GLU A 609 9.24 -3.22 -28.27
C GLU A 609 10.46 -2.91 -27.39
N THR A 610 11.66 -3.31 -27.81
CA THR A 610 12.90 -3.07 -27.07
C THR A 610 13.81 -2.10 -27.80
N HIS A 611 14.53 -1.25 -27.06
CA HIS A 611 15.50 -0.32 -27.62
C HIS A 611 16.80 -0.27 -26.80
N PRO A 612 18.00 -0.33 -27.41
CA PRO A 612 19.26 -0.16 -26.67
C PRO A 612 19.38 1.25 -26.10
N VAL A 613 20.04 1.40 -24.94
CA VAL A 613 20.28 2.73 -24.36
C VAL A 613 21.35 3.51 -25.14
N VAL A 614 22.34 2.81 -25.69
CA VAL A 614 23.50 3.37 -26.41
C VAL A 614 23.64 2.61 -27.73
N TRP A 615 23.86 3.32 -28.85
CA TRP A 615 24.10 2.70 -30.16
C TRP A 615 25.11 3.48 -31.02
#